data_AF-A0A845F4Z5-F1
#
_entry.id   AF-A0A845F4Z5-F1
#
_cell.length_a   1.000
_cell.length_b   1.000
_cell.length_c   1.000
_cell.angle_alpha   90.00
_cell.angle_beta   90.00
_cell.angle_gamma   90.00
#
_symmetry.space_group_name_H-M   'P 1'
#
loop_
_entity.id
_entity.type
_entity.pdbx_description
1 polymer ?
#
loop_
_entity_poly.entity_id
_entity_poly.type
_entity_poly.pdbx_seq_one_letter_code
_entity_poly.pdbx_strand_id
1 'polypeptide(L)' 'MEPFSTPFFEENFRQYIQKNRDVFSKLEAMNSYYRSVVSSMIYDNLNKNSEIVRRIRNLDSAYKTIKQEHTDV' A
#
# COMPACT_ATOMS: atom_id res chain seq x y z
N MET A 1 -5.36 -7.83 12.58
CA MET A 1 -5.28 -6.47 11.98
C MET A 1 -6.50 -6.30 11.07
N GLU A 2 -7.20 -5.17 11.12
CA GLU A 2 -8.41 -4.96 10.32
C GLU A 2 -8.06 -4.84 8.83
N PRO A 3 -8.74 -5.56 7.91
CA PRO A 3 -8.48 -5.46 6.47
C PRO A 3 -8.60 -4.03 5.95
N PHE A 4 -7.68 -3.63 5.07
CA PHE A 4 -7.65 -2.29 4.45
C PHE A 4 -7.59 -1.11 5.42
N SER A 5 -7.21 -1.34 6.68
CA SER A 5 -6.81 -0.29 7.62
C SER A 5 -5.41 0.24 7.27
N THR A 6 -5.05 1.41 7.79
CA THR A 6 -3.69 1.96 7.60
C THR A 6 -2.59 0.99 8.07
N PRO A 7 -2.65 0.40 9.29
CA PRO A 7 -1.64 -0.55 9.74
C PRO A 7 -1.55 -1.80 8.85
N PHE A 8 -2.68 -2.24 8.29
CA PHE A 8 -2.70 -3.36 7.34
C PHE A 8 -1.90 -3.04 6.09
N PHE A 9 -2.06 -1.83 5.52
CA PHE A 9 -1.27 -1.44 4.36
C PHE A 9 0.19 -1.20 4.68
N GLU A 10 0.52 -0.60 5.83
CA GLU A 10 1.90 -0.42 6.26
C GLU A 10 2.65 -1.75 6.32
N GLU A 11 2.05 -2.76 6.93
CA GLU A 11 2.65 -4.10 7.02
C GLU A 11 2.84 -4.73 5.64
N ASN A 12 1.83 -4.64 4.77
CA ASN A 12 1.95 -5.16 3.40
C ASN A 12 3.01 -4.41 2.57
N PHE A 13 3.14 -3.09 2.74
CA PHE A 13 4.23 -2.33 2.12
C PHE A 13 5.58 -2.86 2.58
N ARG A 14 5.80 -3.03 3.89
CA ARG A 14 7.07 -3.56 4.42
C ARG A 14 7.39 -4.94 3.85
N GLN A 15 6.40 -5.84 3.81
CA GLN A 15 6.57 -7.17 3.21
C GLN A 15 6.87 -7.11 1.72
N TYR A 16 6.18 -6.26 0.96
CA TYR A 16 6.41 -6.12 -0.47
C TYR A 16 7.80 -5.53 -0.78
N ILE A 17 8.22 -4.51 -0.03
CA ILE A 17 9.56 -3.93 -0.12
C ILE A 17 10.62 -5.01 0.18
N GLN A 18 10.47 -5.75 1.28
CA GLN A 18 11.43 -6.78 1.67
C GLN A 18 11.55 -7.88 0.63
N LYS A 19 10.42 -8.35 0.08
CA LYS A 19 10.39 -9.41 -0.94
C LYS A 19 11.01 -9.01 -2.27
N ASN A 20 11.02 -7.71 -2.58
CA ASN A 20 11.48 -7.20 -3.87
C ASN A 20 12.76 -6.36 -3.75
N ARG A 21 13.43 -6.36 -2.59
CA ARG A 21 14.60 -5.50 -2.31
C ARG A 21 15.77 -5.74 -3.28
N ASP A 22 15.85 -6.93 -3.86
CA ASP A 22 16.92 -7.31 -4.79
C ASP A 22 16.67 -6.79 -6.22
N VAL A 23 15.45 -6.32 -6.52
CA VAL A 23 15.02 -5.91 -7.86
C VAL A 23 14.58 -4.44 -7.90
N PHE A 24 13.97 -3.96 -6.82
CA PHE A 24 13.43 -2.59 -6.72
C PHE A 24 14.07 -1.83 -5.57
N SER A 25 14.33 -0.54 -5.79
CA SER A 25 14.48 0.39 -4.69
C SER A 25 13.20 0.44 -3.85
N LYS A 26 13.31 0.87 -2.58
CA LYS A 26 12.15 1.05 -1.70
C LYS A 26 11.01 1.82 -2.37
N LEU A 27 11.33 2.93 -3.02
CA LEU A 27 10.33 3.80 -3.64
C LEU A 27 9.65 3.13 -4.84
N GLU A 28 10.40 2.39 -5.66
CA GLU A 28 9.84 1.63 -6.78
C GLU A 28 8.93 0.51 -6.31
N ALA A 29 9.34 -0.24 -5.28
CA ALA A 29 8.53 -1.29 -4.68
C ALA A 29 7.21 -0.72 -4.11
N MET A 30 7.29 0.42 -3.41
CA MET A 30 6.09 1.11 -2.90
C MET A 30 5.18 1.58 -4.02
N ASN A 31 5.71 2.22 -5.06
CA ASN A 31 4.91 2.72 -6.17
C ASN A 31 4.22 1.57 -6.94
N SER A 32 4.95 0.47 -7.14
CA SER A 32 4.44 -0.75 -7.78
C SER A 32 3.27 -1.34 -6.98
N TYR A 33 3.46 -1.55 -5.68
CA TYR A 33 2.41 -2.04 -4.79
C TYR A 33 1.20 -1.11 -4.77
N TYR A 34 1.42 0.19 -4.58
CA TYR A 34 0.37 1.19 -4.53
C TYR A 34 -0.50 1.15 -5.79
N ARG A 35 0.13 1.18 -6.97
CA ARG A 35 -0.57 1.12 -8.26
C ARG A 35 -1.38 -0.17 -8.40
N SER A 36 -0.81 -1.31 -8.03
CA SER A 36 -1.50 -2.61 -8.11
C SER A 36 -2.74 -2.64 -7.22
N VAL A 37 -2.62 -2.18 -5.97
CA VAL A 37 -3.72 -2.18 -5.01
C VAL A 37 -4.83 -1.20 -5.41
N VAL A 38 -4.49 0.02 -5.82
CA VAL A 38 -5.49 1.00 -6.30
C VAL A 38 -6.21 0.47 -7.53
N SER A 39 -5.50 -0.13 -8.49
CA SER A 39 -6.13 -0.73 -9.67
C SER A 39 -7.14 -1.81 -9.25
N SER A 40 -6.73 -2.71 -8.35
CA SER A 40 -7.62 -3.76 -7.83
C SER A 40 -8.86 -3.20 -7.13
N MET A 41 -8.75 -2.08 -6.41
CA MET A 41 -9.88 -1.45 -5.73
C MET A 41 -10.84 -0.74 -6.69
N ILE A 42 -10.32 -0.15 -7.77
CA ILE A 42 -11.15 0.55 -8.77
C ILE A 42 -11.92 -0.46 -9.63
N TYR A 43 -11.30 -1.59 -9.96
CA TYR A 43 -11.98 -2.67 -10.70
C TYR A 43 -12.95 -3.49 -9.83
N ASP A 44 -12.96 -3.27 -8.52
CA ASP A 44 -13.87 -3.92 -7.60
C ASP A 44 -15.27 -3.26 -7.68
N ASN A 45 -16.10 -3.81 -8.56
CA ASN A 45 -17.48 -3.35 -8.78
C ASN A 45 -18.46 -3.78 -7.67
N LEU A 46 -18.01 -4.55 -6.66
CA LEU A 46 -18.88 -5.08 -5.61
C LEU A 46 -19.01 -4.12 -4.41
N ASN A 47 -18.03 -3.25 -4.20
CA ASN A 47 -17.98 -2.35 -3.05
C ASN A 47 -18.55 -0.96 -3.37
N LYS A 48 -19.21 -0.32 -2.39
CA LYS A 48 -19.69 1.06 -2.52
C LYS A 48 -18.52 2.01 -2.76
N ASN A 49 -18.69 3.01 -3.63
CA ASN A 49 -17.68 4.04 -3.93
C ASN A 49 -17.10 4.71 -2.67
N SER A 50 -17.93 4.95 -1.64
CA SER A 50 -17.48 5.54 -0.37
C SER A 50 -16.48 4.66 0.39
N GLU A 51 -16.65 3.33 0.32
CA GLU A 51 -15.77 2.36 0.93
C GLU A 51 -14.44 2.26 0.15
N ILE A 52 -14.50 2.27 -1.18
CA ILE A 52 -13.30 2.33 -2.04
C ILE A 52 -12.46 3.57 -1.71
N VAL A 53 -13.11 4.74 -1.63
CA VAL A 53 -12.43 6.00 -1.27
C VAL A 53 -11.81 5.93 0.13
N ARG A 54 -12.50 5.35 1.11
CA ARG A 54 -11.95 5.15 2.47
C ARG A 54 -10.69 4.29 2.44
N ARG A 55 -10.71 3.18 1.70
CA ARG A 55 -9.55 2.26 1.58
C ARG A 55 -8.38 2.93 0.88
N ILE A 56 -8.60 3.72 -0.17
CA ILE A 56 -7.55 4.48 -0.85
C ILE A 56 -6.92 5.52 0.09
N ARG A 57 -7.73 6.22 0.90
CA ARG A 57 -7.20 7.17 1.91
C ARG A 57 -6.31 6.48 2.96
N ASN A 58 -6.69 5.28 3.39
CA ASN A 58 -5.89 4.48 4.31
C ASN A 58 -4.57 4.05 3.66
N LEU A 59 -4.62 3.62 2.39
CA LEU A 59 -3.44 3.27 1.59
C LEU A 59 -2.48 4.48 1.42
N ASP A 60 -3.03 5.66 1.12
CA ASP A 60 -2.26 6.92 1.03
C ASP A 60 -1.55 7.27 2.32
N SER A 61 -2.24 7.07 3.45
CA SER A 61 -1.70 7.36 4.78
C SER A 61 -0.52 6.42 5.07
N ALA A 62 -0.71 5.12 4.82
CA ALA A 62 0.35 4.12 4.97
C ALA A 62 1.54 4.41 4.05
N TYR A 63 1.30 4.78 2.78
CA TYR A 63 2.37 5.13 1.85
C TYR A 63 3.22 6.29 2.39
N LYS A 64 2.59 7.34 2.93
CA LYS A 64 3.31 8.48 3.50
C LYS A 64 4.13 8.08 4.73
N THR A 65 3.56 7.28 5.63
CA THR A 65 4.28 6.73 6.79
C THR A 65 5.52 5.95 6.34
N ILE A 66 5.33 4.94 5.49
CA ILE A 66 6.43 4.06 5.06
C ILE A 66 7.48 4.84 4.27
N LYS A 67 7.09 5.87 3.50
CA LYS A 67 8.06 6.69 2.75
C LYS A 67 8.99 7.47 3.68
N GLN A 68 8.47 7.90 4.84
CA GLN A 68 9.23 8.62 5.86
C GLN A 68 10.04 7.70 6.77
N GLU A 69 9.68 6.42 6.87
CA GLU A 69 10.50 5.45 7.60
C GLU A 69 11.90 5.39 6.95
N HIS A 70 12.94 5.59 7.75
CA HIS A 70 14.29 5.20 7.35
C HIS A 70 14.32 3.68 7.33
N THR A 71 14.40 3.10 6.14
CA THR A 71 14.74 1.68 6.03
C THR A 71 16.24 1.62 6.17
N ASP A 72 16.71 1.48 7.41
CA ASP A 72 18.08 1.03 7.66
C ASP A 72 18.20 -0.35 7.00
N VAL A 73 18.86 -0.38 5.85
CA VAL A 73 19.28 -1.60 5.15
C VAL A 73 20.69 -1.94 5.63
#